data_AF-A0A1G1DB39-F1
#
_entry.id   AF-A0A1G1DB39-F1
#
_cell.length_a   1.000
_cell.length_b   1.000
_cell.length_c   1.000
_cell.angle_alpha   90.00
_cell.angle_beta   90.00
_cell.angle_gamma   90.00
#
_symmetry.space_group_name_H-M   'P 1'
#
loop_
_entity.id
_entity.type
_entity.pdbx_description
1 polymer ?
#
loop_
_entity_poly.entity_id
_entity_poly.type
_entity_poly.pdbx_seq_one_letter_code
_entity_poly.pdbx_strand_id
1 'polypeptide(L)'
;MIKVIKEILVDAVKDSIKDFIKDRIKVLLTLLPQVFNLAGLLIPLNDSTSWLHSLPPLYWFIFSVIIFSSFITVATIKSINSSHEQSRIAPASLSSPPYGWEELTRSHYENVVWIVQRDSRGPDARRVFPRKDPRPSQIRIGIPARCPKCGTELKEKHLFLGGFLRYCIKCDFKIKSKFSFHETSKDVEILARNEVEKTTGFSSDY
;
A
#
# COMPACT_ATOMS: atom_id res chain seq x y z
N MET A 1 12.87 23.21 -11.32
CA MET A 1 14.09 22.52 -11.81
C MET A 1 14.37 21.21 -11.03
N ILE A 2 14.47 21.23 -9.70
CA ILE A 2 14.73 20.02 -8.87
C ILE A 2 13.66 18.91 -9.02
N LYS A 3 12.38 19.28 -9.22
CA LYS A 3 11.28 18.32 -9.38
C LYS A 3 11.40 17.50 -10.68
N VAL A 4 11.76 18.16 -11.78
CA VAL A 4 11.92 17.55 -13.11
C VAL A 4 13.10 16.57 -13.12
N ILE A 5 14.20 16.92 -12.44
CA ILE A 5 15.38 16.05 -12.33
C ILE A 5 15.05 14.77 -11.55
N LYS A 6 14.23 14.84 -10.50
CA LYS A 6 13.81 13.66 -9.74
C LYS A 6 12.92 12.72 -10.56
N GLU A 7 11.97 13.25 -11.32
CA GLU A 7 11.08 12.43 -12.16
C GLU A 7 11.87 11.69 -13.24
N ILE A 8 12.78 12.38 -13.93
CA ILE A 8 13.66 11.77 -14.95
C ILE A 8 14.55 10.68 -14.34
N LEU A 9 15.10 10.90 -13.15
CA LEU A 9 15.96 9.93 -12.48
C LEU A 9 15.18 8.67 -12.04
N VAL A 10 13.93 8.84 -11.61
CA VAL A 10 13.07 7.74 -11.18
C VAL A 10 12.66 6.87 -12.37
N ASP A 11 12.28 7.48 -13.48
CA ASP A 11 11.89 6.74 -14.69
C ASP A 11 13.09 5.98 -15.28
N ALA A 12 14.28 6.60 -15.30
CA ALA A 12 15.51 5.93 -15.75
C ALA A 12 15.88 4.71 -14.89
N VAL A 13 15.71 4.80 -13.55
CA VAL A 13 15.97 3.68 -12.65
C VAL A 13 14.92 2.57 -12.83
N LYS A 14 13.66 2.93 -13.04
CA LYS A 14 12.57 1.96 -13.24
C LYS A 14 12.76 1.15 -14.51
N ASP A 15 13.13 1.80 -15.60
CA ASP A 15 13.38 1.12 -16.87
C ASP A 15 14.64 0.23 -16.78
N SER A 16 15.69 0.70 -16.12
CA SER A 16 16.89 -0.11 -15.87
C SER A 16 16.60 -1.37 -15.04
N ILE A 17 15.76 -1.28 -14.01
CA ILE A 17 15.35 -2.44 -13.20
C ILE A 17 14.48 -3.40 -14.01
N LYS A 18 13.56 -2.88 -14.82
CA LYS A 18 12.66 -3.68 -15.65
C LYS A 18 13.44 -4.50 -16.68
N ASP A 19 14.44 -3.89 -17.32
CA ASP A 19 15.29 -4.56 -18.29
C ASP A 19 16.21 -5.58 -17.61
N PHE A 20 16.75 -5.26 -16.43
CA PHE A 20 17.54 -6.22 -15.63
C PHE A 20 16.72 -7.46 -15.23
N ILE A 21 15.48 -7.29 -14.78
CA ILE A 21 14.60 -8.41 -14.44
C ILE A 21 14.25 -9.23 -15.68
N LYS A 22 13.93 -8.56 -16.80
CA LYS A 22 13.58 -9.21 -18.06
C LYS A 22 14.73 -10.07 -18.60
N ASP A 23 15.95 -9.58 -18.51
CA ASP A 23 17.13 -10.32 -18.96
C ASP A 23 17.46 -11.50 -18.04
N ARG A 24 17.31 -11.34 -16.72
CA ARG A 24 17.50 -12.45 -15.77
C ARG A 24 16.43 -13.54 -15.93
N ILE A 25 15.17 -13.17 -16.18
CA ILE A 25 14.08 -14.12 -16.46
C ILE A 25 14.36 -14.86 -17.77
N LYS A 26 14.79 -14.17 -18.83
CA LYS A 26 15.16 -14.81 -20.10
C LYS A 26 16.28 -15.82 -19.92
N VAL A 27 17.33 -15.47 -19.16
CA VAL A 27 18.45 -16.38 -18.86
C VAL A 27 17.97 -17.59 -18.06
N LEU A 28 17.12 -17.39 -17.05
CA LEU A 28 16.53 -18.49 -16.29
C LEU A 28 15.68 -19.41 -17.17
N LEU A 29 14.84 -18.86 -18.04
CA LEU A 29 14.00 -19.62 -18.97
C LEU A 29 14.82 -20.37 -20.03
N THR A 30 15.95 -19.84 -20.47
CA THR A 30 16.83 -20.51 -21.44
C THR A 30 17.66 -21.63 -20.82
N LEU A 31 18.00 -21.51 -19.53
CA LEU A 31 18.74 -22.56 -18.80
C LEU A 31 17.81 -23.66 -18.24
N LEU A 32 16.53 -23.36 -18.02
CA LEU A 32 15.55 -24.31 -17.45
C LEU A 32 15.47 -25.65 -18.21
N PRO A 33 15.40 -25.69 -19.56
CA PRO A 33 15.35 -26.95 -20.31
C PRO A 33 16.65 -27.75 -20.21
N GLN A 34 17.80 -27.08 -20.09
CA GLN A 34 19.10 -27.74 -19.98
C GLN A 34 19.25 -28.39 -18.60
N VAL A 35 18.81 -27.70 -17.55
CA VAL A 35 18.78 -28.24 -16.18
C VAL A 35 17.77 -29.40 -16.06
N PHE A 36 16.60 -29.30 -16.69
CA PHE A 36 15.62 -30.39 -16.72
C PHE A 36 16.10 -31.62 -17.50
N ASN A 37 16.76 -31.42 -18.65
CA ASN A 37 17.34 -32.53 -19.42
C ASN A 37 18.48 -33.23 -18.68
N LEU A 38 19.32 -32.48 -17.94
CA LEU A 38 20.35 -33.05 -17.07
C LEU A 38 19.76 -33.79 -15.86
N ALA A 39 18.71 -33.26 -15.25
CA ALA A 39 18.02 -33.91 -14.14
C ALA A 39 17.33 -35.21 -14.59
N GLY A 40 16.69 -35.22 -15.76
CA GLY A 40 16.06 -36.43 -16.33
C GLY A 40 17.04 -37.57 -16.61
N LEU A 41 18.31 -37.25 -16.88
CA LEU A 41 19.37 -38.24 -17.13
C LEU A 41 19.92 -38.89 -15.85
N LEU A 42 19.62 -38.29 -14.68
CA LEU A 42 20.14 -38.70 -13.37
C LEU A 42 19.09 -39.39 -12.49
N ILE A 43 17.86 -39.60 -12.96
CA ILE A 43 16.80 -40.27 -12.19
C ILE A 43 16.72 -41.75 -12.61
N PRO A 44 17.35 -42.68 -11.88
CA PRO A 44 17.02 -44.10 -11.99
C PRO A 44 15.57 -44.30 -11.50
N LEU A 45 14.73 -44.89 -12.36
CA LEU A 45 13.26 -45.02 -12.21
C LEU A 45 12.77 -45.82 -10.99
N ASN A 46 13.63 -46.27 -10.08
CA ASN A 46 13.28 -47.32 -9.12
C ASN A 46 13.48 -47.00 -7.64
N ASP A 47 14.07 -45.85 -7.25
CA ASP A 47 14.11 -45.46 -5.83
C ASP A 47 14.04 -43.94 -5.66
N SER A 48 12.92 -43.47 -5.10
CA SER A 48 12.51 -42.07 -5.12
C SER A 48 13.35 -41.11 -4.26
N THR A 49 14.22 -41.60 -3.36
CA THR A 49 14.91 -40.75 -2.36
C THR A 49 16.39 -41.06 -2.18
N SER A 50 16.89 -42.23 -2.62
CA SER A 50 18.31 -42.60 -2.45
C SER A 50 19.25 -41.73 -3.29
N TRP A 51 18.77 -41.21 -4.43
CA TRP A 51 19.54 -40.35 -5.32
C TRP A 51 19.92 -39.00 -4.68
N LEU A 52 19.13 -38.48 -3.72
CA LEU A 52 19.41 -37.22 -3.02
C LEU A 52 20.69 -37.28 -2.20
N HIS A 53 21.00 -38.44 -1.62
CA HIS A 53 22.22 -38.65 -0.84
C HIS A 53 23.45 -38.88 -1.73
N SER A 54 23.26 -39.21 -3.01
CA SER A 54 24.34 -39.45 -3.97
C SER A 54 24.87 -38.18 -4.63
N LEU A 55 24.20 -37.04 -4.44
CA LEU A 55 24.62 -35.76 -5.02
C LEU A 55 25.90 -35.25 -4.36
N PRO A 56 26.93 -34.87 -5.15
CA PRO A 56 28.13 -34.23 -4.62
C PRO A 56 27.81 -32.98 -3.78
N PRO A 57 28.56 -32.70 -2.70
CA PRO A 57 28.33 -31.54 -1.83
C PRO A 57 28.25 -30.19 -2.56
N LEU A 58 28.91 -30.08 -3.72
CA LEU A 58 28.88 -28.89 -4.59
C LEU A 58 27.46 -28.52 -5.03
N TYR A 59 26.62 -29.50 -5.35
CA TYR A 59 25.25 -29.26 -5.81
C TYR A 59 24.36 -28.67 -4.70
N TRP A 60 24.53 -29.12 -3.45
CA TRP A 60 23.84 -28.56 -2.30
C TRP A 60 24.21 -27.10 -2.06
N PHE A 61 25.49 -26.75 -2.25
CA PHE A 61 25.95 -25.36 -2.16
C PHE A 61 25.30 -24.48 -3.23
N ILE A 62 25.28 -24.93 -4.50
CA ILE A 62 24.64 -24.20 -5.60
C ILE A 62 23.14 -24.02 -5.33
N PHE A 63 22.45 -25.07 -4.88
CA PHE A 63 21.02 -25.00 -4.56
C PHE A 63 20.72 -24.01 -3.42
N SER A 64 21.56 -24.01 -2.38
CA SER A 64 21.47 -23.05 -1.27
C SER A 64 21.64 -21.60 -1.76
N VAL A 65 22.63 -21.33 -2.63
CA VAL A 65 22.86 -19.99 -3.20
C VAL A 65 21.66 -19.53 -4.05
N ILE A 66 21.06 -20.44 -4.85
CA ILE A 66 19.88 -20.11 -5.65
C ILE A 66 18.69 -19.77 -4.76
N ILE A 67 18.42 -20.57 -3.73
CA ILE A 67 17.33 -20.31 -2.78
C ILE A 67 17.56 -18.98 -2.07
N PHE A 68 18.76 -18.75 -1.56
CA PHE A 68 19.11 -17.52 -0.84
C PHE A 68 19.00 -16.28 -1.74
N SER A 69 19.48 -16.37 -2.98
CA SER A 69 19.34 -15.31 -3.98
C SER A 69 17.88 -14.99 -4.29
N SER A 70 17.03 -16.02 -4.45
CA SER A 70 15.60 -15.83 -4.69
C SER A 70 14.89 -15.17 -3.50
N PHE A 71 15.28 -15.54 -2.27
CA PHE A 71 14.77 -14.92 -1.05
C PHE A 71 15.15 -13.44 -0.96
N ILE A 72 16.40 -13.10 -1.29
CA ILE A 72 16.87 -11.70 -1.34
C ILE A 72 16.09 -10.89 -2.39
N THR A 73 15.83 -11.46 -3.58
CA THR A 73 15.06 -10.76 -4.63
C THR A 73 13.62 -10.49 -4.20
N VAL A 74 12.96 -11.44 -3.56
CA VAL A 74 11.61 -11.23 -3.03
C VAL A 74 11.60 -10.16 -1.93
N ALA A 75 12.60 -10.18 -1.03
CA ALA A 75 12.73 -9.19 0.03
C ALA A 75 12.97 -7.76 -0.50
N THR A 76 13.83 -7.62 -1.52
CA THR A 76 14.11 -6.30 -2.13
C THR A 76 12.91 -5.76 -2.90
N ILE A 77 12.21 -6.58 -3.68
CA ILE A 77 10.98 -6.16 -4.37
C ILE A 77 9.92 -5.70 -3.37
N LYS A 78 9.72 -6.46 -2.28
CA LYS A 78 8.76 -6.08 -1.21
C LYS A 78 9.15 -4.76 -0.54
N SER A 79 10.45 -4.55 -0.30
CA SER A 79 10.97 -3.30 0.28
C SER A 79 10.81 -2.08 -0.63
N ILE A 80 11.04 -2.26 -1.94
CA ILE A 80 10.90 -1.19 -2.94
C ILE A 80 9.42 -0.83 -3.11
N ASN A 81 8.54 -1.83 -3.19
CA ASN A 81 7.09 -1.59 -3.28
C ASN A 81 6.55 -0.88 -2.02
N SER A 82 7.03 -1.26 -0.83
CA SER A 82 6.68 -0.56 0.42
C SER A 82 7.15 0.90 0.44
N SER A 83 8.28 1.22 -0.20
CA SER A 83 8.81 2.59 -0.28
C SER A 83 8.09 3.43 -1.36
N HIS A 84 7.60 2.78 -2.42
CA HIS A 84 6.75 3.42 -3.43
C HIS A 84 5.36 3.78 -2.91
N GLU A 85 4.78 2.96 -2.02
CA GLU A 85 3.52 3.31 -1.34
C GLU A 85 3.70 4.59 -0.51
N GLN A 86 4.85 4.74 0.15
CA GLN A 86 5.13 5.89 1.01
C GLN A 86 5.49 7.16 0.23
N SER A 87 6.02 7.05 -0.99
CA SER A 87 6.28 8.19 -1.87
C SER A 87 5.08 8.62 -2.72
N ARG A 88 4.04 7.78 -2.85
CA ARG A 88 2.71 8.23 -3.32
C ARG A 88 1.95 9.09 -2.31
N ILE A 89 2.41 9.15 -1.05
CA ILE A 89 1.76 9.95 0.00
C ILE A 89 2.07 11.47 -0.13
N ALA A 90 3.01 11.91 -0.98
CA ALA A 90 3.06 13.28 -1.52
C ALA A 90 4.25 13.44 -2.51
N PRO A 91 4.08 14.11 -3.67
CA PRO A 91 3.65 15.52 -3.67
C PRO A 91 2.73 15.97 -4.84
N ALA A 92 1.82 16.90 -4.52
CA ALA A 92 1.01 17.73 -5.43
C ALA A 92 -0.06 16.93 -6.22
N SER A 93 -1.35 17.05 -5.96
CA SER A 93 -2.13 18.28 -5.76
C SER A 93 -3.44 17.94 -5.05
N LEU A 94 -3.39 17.62 -3.76
CA LEU A 94 -4.52 17.95 -2.91
C LEU A 94 -4.54 19.47 -2.87
N SER A 95 -5.28 20.07 -3.81
CA SER A 95 -5.68 21.47 -3.75
C SER A 95 -6.31 21.65 -2.39
N SER A 96 -5.52 22.07 -1.41
CA SER A 96 -6.03 22.36 -0.09
C SER A 96 -7.08 23.44 -0.34
N PRO A 97 -8.36 23.18 -0.03
CA PRO A 97 -9.42 24.12 -0.36
C PRO A 97 -9.03 25.50 0.21
N PRO A 98 -9.28 26.59 -0.53
CA PRO A 98 -8.80 27.92 -0.16
C PRO A 98 -9.28 28.38 1.24
N TYR A 99 -10.34 27.75 1.76
CA TYR A 99 -10.92 28.06 3.07
C TYR A 99 -10.73 26.94 4.11
N GLY A 100 -9.89 25.95 3.82
CA GLY A 100 -9.62 24.81 4.71
C GLY A 100 -10.72 23.75 4.70
N TRP A 101 -10.66 22.86 5.68
CA TRP A 101 -11.59 21.75 5.85
C TRP A 101 -12.63 22.07 6.93
N GLU A 102 -13.88 21.72 6.70
CA GLU A 102 -14.96 21.79 7.68
C GLU A 102 -15.28 20.37 8.18
N GLU A 103 -15.13 20.13 9.49
CA GLU A 103 -15.50 18.87 10.14
C GLU A 103 -17.02 18.74 10.18
N LEU A 104 -17.55 17.67 9.57
CA LEU A 104 -18.98 17.37 9.52
C LEU A 104 -19.38 16.48 10.70
N THR A 105 -18.67 15.37 10.86
CA THR A 105 -18.96 14.38 11.89
C THR A 105 -17.75 13.50 12.18
N ARG A 106 -17.85 12.68 13.23
CA ARG A 106 -16.85 11.69 13.61
C ARG A 106 -17.43 10.31 13.43
N SER A 107 -16.75 9.48 12.63
CA SER A 107 -17.13 8.09 12.40
C SER A 107 -16.20 7.16 13.16
N HIS A 108 -16.76 6.14 13.81
CA HIS A 108 -15.99 5.11 14.50
C HIS A 108 -15.84 3.89 13.59
N TYR A 109 -14.60 3.54 13.23
CA TYR A 109 -14.32 2.37 12.40
C TYR A 109 -12.98 1.75 12.82
N GLU A 110 -12.92 0.41 12.93
CA GLU A 110 -11.75 -0.32 13.44
C GLU A 110 -11.22 0.21 14.78
N ASN A 111 -12.12 0.54 15.72
CA ASN A 111 -11.77 1.09 17.05
C ASN A 111 -10.92 2.38 17.02
N VAL A 112 -10.95 3.12 15.92
CA VAL A 112 -10.36 4.46 15.81
C VAL A 112 -11.40 5.46 15.34
N VAL A 113 -11.11 6.75 15.52
CA VAL A 113 -12.04 7.83 15.17
C VAL A 113 -11.59 8.46 13.87
N TRP A 114 -12.45 8.44 12.86
CA TRP A 114 -12.24 9.09 11.58
C TRP A 114 -13.01 10.40 11.52
N ILE A 115 -12.37 11.45 11.02
CA ILE A 115 -13.03 12.72 10.81
C ILE A 115 -13.63 12.73 9.41
N VAL A 116 -14.95 12.85 9.34
CA VAL A 116 -15.65 13.12 8.11
C VAL A 116 -15.66 14.62 7.90
N GLN A 117 -15.11 15.08 6.79
CA GLN A 117 -14.93 16.50 6.50
C GLN A 117 -15.34 16.82 5.06
N ARG A 118 -15.54 18.11 4.79
CA ARG A 118 -15.74 18.64 3.44
C ARG A 118 -14.91 19.89 3.22
N ASP A 119 -14.80 20.34 1.98
CA ASP A 119 -14.23 21.64 1.66
C ASP A 119 -15.04 22.74 2.37
N SER A 120 -14.34 23.57 3.14
CA SER A 120 -14.93 24.74 3.77
C SER A 120 -15.39 25.71 2.69
N ARG A 121 -16.62 26.20 2.82
CA ARG A 121 -17.17 27.18 1.90
C ARG A 121 -16.70 28.57 2.30
N GLY A 122 -16.17 29.31 1.34
CA GLY A 122 -15.90 30.74 1.51
C GLY A 122 -17.17 31.53 1.87
N PRO A 123 -17.02 32.75 2.42
CA PRO A 123 -18.15 33.57 2.86
C PRO A 123 -19.18 33.82 1.75
N ASP A 124 -18.72 34.01 0.50
CA ASP A 124 -19.61 34.23 -0.65
C ASP A 124 -20.37 32.96 -1.06
N ALA A 125 -19.69 31.81 -1.09
CA ALA A 125 -20.34 30.53 -1.39
C ALA A 125 -21.40 30.14 -0.34
N ARG A 126 -21.21 30.56 0.91
CA ARG A 126 -22.21 30.38 1.98
C ARG A 126 -23.46 31.24 1.77
N ARG A 127 -23.31 32.43 1.16
CA ARG A 127 -24.44 33.32 0.81
C ARG A 127 -25.20 32.80 -0.42
N VAL A 128 -24.49 32.34 -1.46
CA VAL A 128 -25.09 31.89 -2.73
C VAL A 128 -25.71 30.49 -2.61
N PHE A 129 -25.09 29.59 -1.84
CA PHE A 129 -25.59 28.23 -1.63
C PHE A 129 -25.80 27.95 -0.13
N PRO A 130 -26.95 28.37 0.43
CA PRO A 130 -27.25 28.20 1.85
C PRO A 130 -27.53 26.74 2.25
N ARG A 131 -27.59 25.81 1.29
CA ARG A 131 -27.83 24.38 1.56
C ARG A 131 -26.83 23.88 2.61
N LYS A 132 -27.31 23.56 3.80
CA LYS A 132 -26.49 23.08 4.91
C LYS A 132 -25.91 21.70 4.63
N ASP A 133 -26.67 20.87 3.92
CA ASP A 133 -26.34 19.46 3.76
C ASP A 133 -25.17 19.25 2.78
N PRO A 134 -24.18 18.42 3.16
CA PRO A 134 -23.08 18.05 2.28
C PRO A 134 -23.59 17.15 1.14
N ARG A 135 -23.11 17.38 -0.09
CA ARG A 135 -23.31 16.40 -1.16
C ARG A 135 -22.39 15.19 -0.94
N PRO A 136 -22.79 13.96 -1.30
CA PRO A 136 -21.93 12.78 -1.16
C PRO A 136 -20.55 12.95 -1.79
N SER A 137 -20.46 13.61 -2.95
CA SER A 137 -19.20 13.86 -3.66
C SER A 137 -18.23 14.80 -2.93
N GLN A 138 -18.73 15.62 -2.02
CA GLN A 138 -17.95 16.59 -1.23
C GLN A 138 -17.41 15.98 0.08
N ILE A 139 -17.83 14.78 0.42
CA ILE A 139 -17.39 14.09 1.63
C ILE A 139 -15.98 13.54 1.41
N ARG A 140 -15.11 13.80 2.36
CA ARG A 140 -13.73 13.30 2.44
C ARG A 140 -13.45 12.83 3.86
N ILE A 141 -12.50 11.91 4.01
CA ILE A 141 -12.05 11.44 5.31
C ILE A 141 -10.69 12.06 5.64
N GLY A 142 -10.59 12.63 6.85
CA GLY A 142 -9.33 13.14 7.39
C GLY A 142 -8.37 12.00 7.71
N ILE A 143 -7.15 12.09 7.18
CA ILE A 143 -6.04 11.17 7.43
C ILE A 143 -4.92 11.98 8.10
N PRO A 144 -4.33 11.50 9.21
CA PRO A 144 -4.56 10.21 9.87
C PRO A 144 -5.80 10.16 10.76
N ALA A 145 -6.26 8.94 11.09
CA ALA A 145 -7.32 8.74 12.08
C ALA A 145 -6.89 9.21 13.48
N ARG A 146 -7.86 9.49 14.35
CA ARG A 146 -7.67 9.96 15.72
C ARG A 146 -7.85 8.86 16.75
N CYS A 147 -7.12 9.00 17.85
CA CYS A 147 -7.19 8.11 19.00
C CYS A 147 -8.57 8.23 19.68
N PRO A 148 -9.25 7.11 19.97
CA PRO A 148 -10.55 7.15 20.65
C PRO A 148 -10.46 7.63 22.11
N LYS A 149 -9.28 7.52 22.74
CA LYS A 149 -9.09 7.91 24.15
C LYS A 149 -8.81 9.39 24.35
N CYS A 150 -7.98 9.98 23.48
CA CYS A 150 -7.47 11.35 23.67
C CYS A 150 -7.63 12.27 22.45
N GLY A 151 -8.24 11.78 21.36
CA GLY A 151 -8.47 12.56 20.13
C GLY A 151 -7.22 12.95 19.35
N THR A 152 -6.02 12.51 19.77
CA THR A 152 -4.77 12.83 19.08
C THR A 152 -4.63 12.00 17.81
N GLU A 153 -4.04 12.57 16.77
CA GLU A 153 -3.69 11.87 15.53
C GLU A 153 -2.84 10.63 15.80
N LEU A 154 -3.22 9.52 15.18
CA LEU A 154 -2.50 8.26 15.26
C LEU A 154 -1.35 8.24 14.25
N LYS A 155 -0.24 7.60 14.64
CA LYS A 155 0.86 7.24 13.74
C LYS A 155 0.70 5.81 13.28
N GLU A 156 1.21 5.52 12.09
CA GLU A 156 1.21 4.20 11.49
C GLU A 156 2.64 3.70 11.31
N LYS A 157 2.87 2.42 11.61
CA LYS A 157 4.14 1.72 11.40
C LYS A 157 3.87 0.39 10.72
N HIS A 158 4.51 0.13 9.60
CA HIS A 158 4.44 -1.15 8.91
C HIS A 158 5.12 -2.26 9.74
N LEU A 159 4.49 -3.43 9.82
CA LEU A 159 5.01 -4.61 10.53
C LEU A 159 5.73 -5.56 9.58
N PHE A 160 6.81 -6.19 10.04
CA PHE A 160 7.66 -7.06 9.20
C PHE A 160 6.88 -8.23 8.57
N LEU A 161 5.95 -8.81 9.32
CA LEU A 161 5.09 -9.92 8.89
C LEU A 161 3.82 -9.46 8.15
N GLY A 162 3.76 -8.19 7.73
CA GLY A 162 2.60 -7.58 7.09
C GLY A 162 1.64 -6.92 8.07
N GLY A 163 0.79 -6.05 7.54
CA GLY A 163 -0.12 -5.22 8.30
C GLY A 163 0.56 -3.99 8.92
N PHE A 164 -0.21 -3.27 9.73
CA PHE A 164 0.12 -1.94 10.21
C PHE A 164 -0.18 -1.84 11.71
N LEU A 165 0.77 -1.30 12.47
CA LEU A 165 0.58 -0.91 13.86
C LEU A 165 0.23 0.58 13.92
N ARG A 166 -0.98 0.88 14.36
CA ARG A 166 -1.45 2.24 14.63
C ARG A 166 -1.26 2.53 16.11
N TYR A 167 -0.66 3.65 16.44
CA TYR A 167 -0.38 4.02 17.84
C TYR A 167 -0.54 5.52 18.09
N CYS A 168 -0.95 5.85 19.31
CA CYS A 168 -1.02 7.24 19.74
C CYS A 168 0.33 7.67 20.35
N ILE A 169 0.74 8.91 20.07
CA ILE A 169 1.95 9.48 20.69
C ILE A 169 1.67 9.98 22.11
N LYS A 170 0.44 10.43 22.39
CA LYS A 170 0.06 11.05 23.65
C LYS A 170 -0.36 10.04 24.73
N CYS A 171 -0.83 8.86 24.35
CA CYS A 171 -1.28 7.82 25.29
C CYS A 171 -0.91 6.43 24.79
N ASP A 172 -1.06 5.41 25.63
CA ASP A 172 -0.66 4.03 25.32
C ASP A 172 -1.61 3.27 24.38
N PHE A 173 -2.49 3.97 23.66
CA PHE A 173 -3.37 3.34 22.68
C PHE A 173 -2.57 2.79 21.50
N LYS A 174 -2.73 1.49 21.23
CA LYS A 174 -2.10 0.77 20.12
C LYS A 174 -3.10 -0.24 19.55
N ILE A 175 -3.17 -0.34 18.22
CA ILE A 175 -4.00 -1.32 17.53
C ILE A 175 -3.31 -1.82 16.26
N LYS A 176 -3.48 -3.11 15.96
CA LYS A 176 -3.00 -3.71 14.72
C LYS A 176 -4.13 -3.67 13.69
N SER A 177 -3.84 -3.22 12.48
CA SER A 177 -4.74 -3.30 11.32
C SER A 177 -4.06 -4.06 10.19
N LYS A 178 -4.88 -4.66 9.31
CA LYS A 178 -4.40 -5.33 8.11
C LYS A 178 -4.02 -4.34 7.02
N PHE A 179 -4.70 -3.19 6.99
CA PHE A 179 -4.63 -2.20 5.91
C PHE A 179 -4.05 -0.87 6.40
N SER A 180 -3.49 -0.10 5.46
CA SER A 180 -2.92 1.22 5.75
C SER A 180 -4.01 2.25 6.07
N PHE A 181 -3.65 3.40 6.65
CA PHE A 181 -4.61 4.49 6.81
C PHE A 181 -5.26 4.90 5.50
N HIS A 182 -4.51 4.92 4.41
CA HIS A 182 -5.02 5.31 3.10
C HIS A 182 -6.05 4.32 2.57
N GLU A 183 -5.77 3.03 2.63
CA GLU A 183 -6.73 1.98 2.23
C GLU A 183 -7.99 2.02 3.09
N THR A 184 -7.86 2.00 4.42
CA THR A 184 -9.02 2.03 5.32
C THR A 184 -9.83 3.32 5.17
N SER A 185 -9.19 4.46 4.87
CA SER A 185 -9.91 5.72 4.69
C SER A 185 -10.90 5.69 3.52
N LYS A 186 -10.61 4.93 2.45
CA LYS A 186 -11.52 4.76 1.31
C LYS A 186 -12.78 3.99 1.70
N ASP A 187 -12.62 2.92 2.47
CA ASP A 187 -13.76 2.14 2.97
C ASP A 187 -14.63 3.00 3.89
N VAL A 188 -14.01 3.79 4.77
CA VAL A 188 -14.71 4.74 5.64
C VAL A 188 -15.39 5.85 4.84
N GLU A 189 -14.78 6.33 3.75
CA GLU A 189 -15.36 7.34 2.88
C GLU A 189 -16.62 6.82 2.18
N ILE A 190 -16.59 5.58 1.67
CA ILE A 190 -17.76 4.92 1.06
C ILE A 190 -18.87 4.78 2.10
N LEU A 191 -18.56 4.31 3.31
CA LEU A 191 -19.54 4.19 4.39
C LEU A 191 -20.16 5.54 4.76
N ALA A 192 -19.34 6.59 4.86
CA ALA A 192 -19.80 7.94 5.18
C ALA A 192 -20.68 8.53 4.07
N ARG A 193 -20.34 8.28 2.79
CA ARG A 193 -21.17 8.70 1.65
C ARG A 193 -22.52 8.02 1.66
N ASN A 194 -22.55 6.70 1.83
CA ASN A 194 -23.79 5.93 1.89
C ASN A 194 -24.71 6.41 3.03
N GLU A 195 -24.15 6.81 4.16
CA GLU A 195 -24.92 7.35 5.28
C GLU A 195 -25.54 8.72 4.96
N VAL A 196 -24.80 9.57 4.25
CA VAL A 196 -25.33 10.86 3.80
C VAL A 196 -26.39 10.70 2.71
N GLU A 197 -26.24 9.75 1.79
CA GLU A 197 -27.25 9.45 0.77
C GLU A 197 -28.57 9.01 1.41
N LYS A 198 -28.51 8.12 2.40
CA LYS A 198 -29.69 7.67 3.16
C LYS A 198 -30.40 8.81 3.89
N THR A 199 -29.64 9.71 4.50
CA THR A 199 -30.20 10.81 5.30
C THR A 199 -30.73 11.97 4.44
N THR A 200 -30.13 12.22 3.28
CA THR A 200 -30.50 13.33 2.40
C THR A 200 -31.45 12.95 1.26
N GLY A 201 -31.67 11.65 1.03
CA GLY A 201 -32.51 11.15 -0.06
C GLY A 201 -31.89 11.35 -1.46
N PHE A 202 -30.61 11.72 -1.54
CA PHE A 202 -29.89 11.83 -2.80
C PHE A 202 -29.34 10.46 -3.20
N SER A 203 -29.84 9.90 -4.31
CA SER A 203 -29.14 8.82 -5.03
C SER A 203 -27.96 9.42 -5.77
N SER A 204 -26.73 8.94 -5.52
CA SER A 204 -25.60 9.24 -6.39
C SER A 204 -25.72 8.39 -7.65
N ASP A 205 -26.57 8.81 -8.59
CA ASP A 205 -26.61 8.22 -9.93
C ASP A 205 -25.36 8.69 -10.71
N TYR A 206 -24.23 8.03 -10.47
CA TYR A 206 -22.99 8.15 -11.24
C TYR A 206 -22.27 6.80 -11.35
#